data_AF-A0A3B0VHT0-F1
#
_entry.id   AF-A0A3B0VHT0-F1
#
_cell.length_a   1.000
_cell.length_b   1.000
_cell.length_c   1.000
_cell.angle_alpha   90.00
_cell.angle_beta   90.00
_cell.angle_gamma   90.00
#
_symmetry.space_group_name_H-M   'P 1'
#
loop_
_entity.id
_entity.type
_entity.pdbx_description
1 polymer ?
#
loop_
_entity_poly.entity_id
_entity_poly.type
_entity_poly.pdbx_seq_one_letter_code
_entity_poly.pdbx_strand_id
1 'polypeptide(L)'
;MIVHYSAMSQKFGKQLHTNSWLWGETCQKIAQLTQISRPAKPEGICHITDTVLQGSLQFSPSNWPLLATRQGELHRRKQSVMPHGFTTIQQASQRVSQAVAANPWQTQFPMLLHNVMPIQQESNWQLTDPKGSRLPLPDKFAKGWHLAALAGGTPSLTLFGVWNGRFLRPLSVFTQNSWQDIQIWRGIR
;
A
#
# COMPACT_ATOMS: atom_id res chain seq x y z
N MET A 1 3.92 14.54 -9.26
CA MET A 1 3.61 14.85 -7.85
C MET A 1 3.14 13.58 -7.17
N ILE A 2 3.76 13.22 -6.05
CA ILE A 2 3.57 11.96 -5.33
C ILE A 2 3.10 12.27 -3.91
N VAL A 3 1.98 11.68 -3.50
CA VAL A 3 1.21 12.05 -2.31
C VAL A 3 1.57 11.23 -1.08
N HIS A 4 1.84 9.94 -1.29
CA HIS A 4 1.97 8.98 -0.21
C HIS A 4 3.07 7.98 -0.56
N TYR A 5 3.89 7.69 0.45
CA TYR A 5 4.97 6.73 0.40
C TYR A 5 4.67 5.61 1.39
N SER A 6 4.77 4.36 0.96
CA SER A 6 4.77 3.22 1.87
C SER A 6 5.74 2.17 1.37
N ALA A 7 6.59 1.65 2.26
CA ALA A 7 7.63 0.72 1.91
C ALA A 7 7.34 -0.69 2.45
N MET A 8 7.79 -1.70 1.72
CA MET A 8 7.86 -3.07 2.17
C MET A 8 9.23 -3.62 1.83
N SER A 9 9.97 -4.06 2.85
CA SER A 9 11.30 -4.64 2.67
C SER A 9 11.26 -6.16 2.84
N GLN A 10 11.95 -6.88 1.94
CA GLN A 10 12.10 -8.33 1.98
C GLN A 10 13.56 -8.70 1.75
N LYS A 11 14.08 -9.63 2.55
CA LYS A 11 15.45 -10.13 2.44
C LYS A 11 15.50 -11.34 1.51
N PHE A 12 16.42 -11.31 0.54
CA PHE A 12 16.73 -12.41 -0.37
C PHE A 12 18.22 -12.74 -0.25
N GLY A 13 18.56 -13.75 0.55
CA GLY A 13 19.95 -14.11 0.83
C GLY A 13 20.74 -12.93 1.41
N LYS A 14 21.73 -12.43 0.66
CA LYS A 14 22.57 -11.26 1.01
C LYS A 14 22.06 -9.93 0.43
N GLN A 15 20.85 -9.90 -0.11
CA GLN A 15 20.21 -8.70 -0.65
C GLN A 15 18.98 -8.32 0.16
N LEU A 16 18.73 -7.03 0.28
CA LEU A 16 17.51 -6.44 0.82
C LEU A 16 16.80 -5.73 -0.33
N HIS A 17 15.56 -6.14 -0.61
CA HIS A 17 14.71 -5.55 -1.63
C HIS A 17 13.64 -4.73 -0.93
N THR A 18 13.60 -3.43 -1.20
CA THR A 18 12.62 -2.50 -0.64
C THR A 18 11.72 -1.98 -1.75
N ASN A 19 10.47 -2.39 -1.72
CA ASN A 19 9.43 -1.92 -2.62
C ASN A 19 8.73 -0.74 -1.99
N SER A 20 8.82 0.42 -2.62
CA SER A 20 8.16 1.64 -2.20
C SER A 20 7.02 1.96 -3.14
N TRP A 21 5.84 2.22 -2.59
CA TRP A 21 4.66 2.60 -3.35
C TRP A 21 4.46 4.10 -3.28
N LEU A 22 4.19 4.68 -4.44
CA LEU A 22 4.00 6.10 -4.66
C LEU A 22 2.64 6.31 -5.32
N TRP A 23 1.89 7.29 -4.85
CA TRP A 23 0.63 7.68 -5.49
C TRP A 23 0.75 9.00 -6.22
N GLY A 24 0.52 9.02 -7.53
CA GLY A 24 0.53 10.23 -8.33
C GLY A 24 -0.73 11.07 -8.12
N GLU A 25 -0.61 12.30 -7.63
CA GLU A 25 -1.76 13.17 -7.34
C GLU A 25 -2.55 13.55 -8.59
N THR A 26 -1.84 14.04 -9.63
CA THR A 26 -2.48 14.58 -10.83
C THR A 26 -3.01 13.47 -11.75
N CYS A 27 -2.27 12.37 -11.86
CA CYS A 27 -2.61 11.28 -12.77
C CYS A 27 -3.37 10.13 -12.09
N GLN A 28 -3.48 10.13 -10.76
CA GLN A 28 -4.04 9.03 -9.95
C GLN A 28 -3.43 7.66 -10.31
N LYS A 29 -2.16 7.66 -10.76
CA LYS A 29 -1.42 6.44 -11.08
C LYS A 29 -0.54 6.04 -9.91
N ILE A 30 -0.52 4.75 -9.64
CA ILE A 30 0.35 4.16 -8.62
C ILE A 30 1.66 3.77 -9.29
N ALA A 31 2.77 4.08 -8.64
CA ALA A 31 4.10 3.67 -9.06
C ALA A 31 4.77 2.86 -7.94
N GLN A 32 5.56 1.87 -8.34
CA GLN A 32 6.42 1.08 -7.47
C GLN A 32 7.87 1.43 -7.80
N LEU A 33 8.60 1.92 -6.80
CA LEU A 33 10.06 2.00 -6.85
C LEU A 33 10.64 0.78 -6.13
N THR A 34 11.57 0.10 -6.78
CA THR A 34 12.29 -1.03 -6.17
C THR A 34 13.72 -0.59 -5.91
N GLN A 35 14.16 -0.70 -4.67
CA GLN A 35 15.55 -0.48 -4.25
C GLN A 35 16.15 -1.81 -3.82
N ILE A 36 17.34 -2.14 -4.34
CA ILE A 36 18.08 -3.33 -3.96
C ILE A 36 19.36 -2.86 -3.26
N SER A 37 19.51 -3.24 -2.00
CA SER A 37 20.67 -2.89 -1.17
C SER A 37 21.26 -4.12 -0.49
N ARG A 38 22.43 -3.98 0.14
CA ARG A 38 23.03 -5.04 0.97
C ARG A 38 22.58 -4.82 2.42
N PRO A 39 22.13 -5.84 3.16
CA PRO A 39 21.64 -5.68 4.53
C PRO A 39 22.63 -4.98 5.48
N ALA A 40 23.94 -5.21 5.28
CA ALA A 40 25.00 -4.62 6.11
C ALA A 40 25.26 -3.13 5.83
N LYS A 41 24.78 -2.62 4.69
CA LYS A 41 24.91 -1.23 4.29
C LYS A 41 23.66 -0.88 3.46
N PRO A 42 22.54 -0.56 4.13
CA PRO A 42 21.34 -0.12 3.44
C PRO A 42 21.66 1.19 2.71
N GLU A 43 22.04 1.07 1.45
CA GLU A 43 22.27 2.18 0.54
C GLU A 43 20.94 2.48 -0.18
N GLY A 44 20.48 3.72 -0.07
CA GLY A 44 19.22 4.15 -0.66
C GLY A 44 18.52 5.22 0.17
N ILE A 45 17.64 5.98 -0.46
CA ILE A 45 16.80 6.95 0.23
C ILE A 45 15.58 6.20 0.76
N CYS A 46 15.52 6.00 2.07
CA CYS A 46 14.32 5.54 2.75
C CYS A 46 13.45 6.77 3.00
N HIS A 47 12.35 6.91 2.27
CA HIS A 47 11.41 7.98 2.59
C HIS A 47 10.56 7.53 3.78
N ILE A 48 10.12 8.47 4.58
CA ILE A 48 9.24 8.18 5.71
C ILE A 48 7.82 8.11 5.15
N THR A 49 7.02 7.17 5.62
CA THR A 49 5.56 7.16 5.38
C THR A 49 4.98 8.54 5.69
N ASP A 50 3.97 8.97 4.93
CA ASP A 50 3.43 10.35 4.95
C ASP A 50 4.32 11.44 4.31
N THR A 51 5.36 11.08 3.57
CA THR A 51 6.15 12.06 2.81
C THR A 51 5.53 12.34 1.44
N VAL A 52 5.24 13.63 1.16
CA VAL A 52 4.89 14.12 -0.18
C VAL A 52 6.16 14.46 -0.96
N LEU A 53 6.27 13.97 -2.19
CA LEU A 53 7.41 14.18 -3.06
C LEU A 53 6.99 14.84 -4.38
N GLN A 54 7.79 15.79 -4.84
CA GLN A 54 7.67 16.41 -6.16
C GLN A 54 8.85 16.01 -7.02
N GLY A 55 8.53 15.55 -8.23
CA GLY A 55 9.49 15.12 -9.23
C GLY A 55 8.80 14.28 -10.29
N SER A 56 9.61 13.75 -11.20
CA SER A 56 9.17 12.96 -12.35
C SER A 56 9.55 11.50 -12.16
N LEU A 57 8.65 10.62 -12.61
CA LEU A 57 8.88 9.18 -12.65
C LEU A 57 8.78 8.71 -14.11
N GLN A 58 9.66 7.81 -14.50
CA GLN A 58 9.54 7.09 -15.76
C GLN A 58 9.04 5.69 -15.47
N PHE A 59 7.88 5.33 -16.02
CA PHE A 59 7.36 3.98 -15.91
C PHE A 59 8.08 3.05 -16.89
N SER A 60 8.39 1.85 -16.43
CA SER A 60 8.90 0.79 -17.30
C SER A 60 7.82 0.33 -18.28
N PRO A 61 8.17 -0.04 -19.53
CA PRO A 61 7.22 -0.58 -20.48
C PRO A 61 6.53 -1.85 -19.94
N SER A 62 5.20 -1.85 -19.92
CA SER A 62 4.36 -2.96 -19.47
C SER A 62 2.92 -2.74 -19.93
N ASN A 63 2.16 -3.83 -20.12
CA ASN A 63 0.72 -3.78 -20.38
C ASN A 63 -0.08 -3.26 -19.17
N TRP A 64 0.55 -3.27 -17.99
CA TRP A 64 0.05 -2.61 -16.79
C TRP A 64 1.21 -1.98 -16.01
N PRO A 65 1.63 -0.76 -16.37
CA PRO A 65 2.85 -0.18 -15.85
C PRO A 65 2.69 0.24 -14.38
N LEU A 66 3.37 -0.48 -13.50
CA LEU A 66 3.52 -0.15 -12.07
C LEU A 66 4.96 0.19 -11.71
N LEU A 67 5.93 -0.56 -12.25
CA LEU A 67 7.33 -0.30 -11.99
C LEU A 67 7.74 1.04 -12.60
N ALA A 68 8.42 1.85 -11.80
CA ALA A 68 8.96 3.12 -12.23
C ALA A 68 10.36 3.35 -11.69
N THR A 69 11.08 4.24 -12.37
CA THR A 69 12.36 4.80 -11.92
C THR A 69 12.21 6.31 -11.73
N ARG A 70 12.86 6.85 -10.71
CA ARG A 70 12.92 8.30 -10.52
C ARG A 70 13.72 8.95 -11.65
N GLN A 71 13.24 10.09 -12.13
CA GLN A 71 13.97 10.94 -13.07
C GLN A 71 14.50 12.15 -12.29
N GLY A 72 15.80 12.13 -12.00
CA GLY A 72 16.45 13.14 -11.18
C GLY A 72 16.13 13.03 -9.67
N GLU A 73 16.14 14.17 -8.99
CA GLU A 73 15.86 14.27 -7.56
C GLU A 73 14.37 14.39 -7.27
N LEU A 74 13.97 13.87 -6.10
CA LEU A 74 12.63 14.01 -5.57
C LEU A 74 12.68 14.99 -4.39
N HIS A 75 11.97 16.10 -4.49
CA HIS A 75 11.95 17.14 -3.47
C HIS A 75 10.74 16.99 -2.56
N ARG A 76 10.91 17.17 -1.24
CA ARG A 76 9.80 17.10 -0.29
C ARG A 76 8.85 18.31 -0.45
N ARG A 77 7.55 18.05 -0.39
CA ARG A 77 6.49 19.08 -0.30
C ARG A 77 5.75 18.98 1.03
N LYS A 78 5.07 20.07 1.40
CA LYS A 78 4.32 20.18 2.67
C LYS A 78 2.87 19.73 2.57
N GLN A 79 2.23 19.88 1.42
CA GLN A 79 0.81 19.63 1.27
C GLN A 79 0.55 18.38 0.45
N SER A 80 -0.33 17.54 0.97
CA SER A 80 -0.80 16.30 0.38
C SER A 80 -2.29 16.40 0.12
N VAL A 81 -2.78 15.82 -0.97
CA VAL A 81 -4.22 15.65 -1.22
C VAL A 81 -4.56 14.17 -1.06
N MET A 82 -5.59 13.83 -0.30
CA MET A 82 -6.04 12.45 -0.15
C MET A 82 -6.27 11.81 -1.54
N PRO A 83 -5.58 10.72 -1.89
CA PRO A 83 -5.84 10.09 -3.18
C PRO A 83 -7.22 9.45 -3.23
N HIS A 84 -7.82 9.36 -4.43
CA HIS A 84 -9.23 8.95 -4.58
C HIS A 84 -9.52 7.50 -4.20
N GLY A 85 -8.51 6.62 -4.34
CA GLY A 85 -8.60 5.20 -4.00
C GLY A 85 -9.84 4.48 -4.58
N PHE A 86 -10.25 3.41 -3.89
CA PHE A 86 -11.48 2.67 -4.17
C PHE A 86 -12.43 2.82 -2.98
N THR A 87 -13.70 3.06 -3.27
CA THR A 87 -14.74 3.19 -2.24
C THR A 87 -15.38 1.86 -1.85
N THR A 88 -15.13 0.81 -2.64
CA THR A 88 -15.60 -0.56 -2.40
C THR A 88 -14.53 -1.58 -2.78
N ILE A 89 -14.55 -2.72 -2.10
CA ILE A 89 -13.69 -3.87 -2.39
C ILE A 89 -14.01 -4.47 -3.77
N GLN A 90 -15.28 -4.42 -4.19
CA GLN A 90 -15.68 -4.91 -5.50
C GLN A 90 -15.02 -4.11 -6.64
N GLN A 91 -14.97 -2.78 -6.55
CA GLN A 91 -14.27 -1.94 -7.52
C GLN A 91 -12.77 -2.26 -7.58
N ALA A 92 -12.13 -2.43 -6.41
CA ALA A 92 -10.72 -2.82 -6.35
C ALA A 92 -10.50 -4.19 -7.01
N SER A 93 -11.39 -5.16 -6.78
CA SER A 93 -11.33 -6.52 -7.34
C SER A 93 -11.53 -6.54 -8.86
N GLN A 94 -12.43 -5.70 -9.40
CA GLN A 94 -12.57 -5.51 -10.84
C GLN A 94 -11.30 -4.94 -11.46
N ARG A 95 -10.66 -3.97 -10.79
CA ARG A 95 -9.39 -3.40 -11.26
C ARG A 95 -8.25 -4.41 -11.23
N VAL A 96 -8.20 -5.29 -10.22
CA VAL A 96 -7.27 -6.44 -10.19
C VAL A 96 -7.52 -7.35 -11.40
N SER A 97 -8.78 -7.69 -11.68
CA SER A 97 -9.13 -8.59 -12.78
C SER A 97 -8.66 -8.02 -14.13
N GLN A 98 -8.84 -6.71 -14.36
CA GLN A 98 -8.31 -6.01 -15.53
C GLN A 98 -6.78 -6.04 -15.58
N ALA A 99 -6.11 -5.85 -14.44
CA ALA A 99 -4.65 -5.87 -14.36
C ALA A 99 -4.08 -7.24 -14.72
N VAL A 100 -4.67 -8.30 -14.15
CA VAL A 100 -4.27 -9.69 -14.41
C VAL A 100 -4.56 -10.07 -15.87
N ALA A 101 -5.70 -9.65 -16.43
CA ALA A 101 -6.01 -9.88 -17.84
C ALA A 101 -5.00 -9.20 -18.78
N ALA A 102 -4.53 -7.99 -18.45
CA ALA A 102 -3.54 -7.27 -19.23
C ALA A 102 -2.10 -7.80 -19.04
N ASN A 103 -1.75 -8.22 -17.83
CA ASN A 103 -0.44 -8.73 -17.45
C ASN A 103 -0.58 -9.90 -16.44
N PRO A 104 -0.63 -11.16 -16.91
CA PRO A 104 -0.81 -12.33 -16.06
C PRO A 104 0.32 -12.55 -15.04
N TRP A 105 1.50 -11.97 -15.26
CA TRP A 105 2.64 -12.06 -14.36
C TRP A 105 2.62 -11.01 -13.25
N GLN A 106 1.60 -10.14 -13.20
CA GLN A 106 1.43 -9.16 -12.13
C GLN A 106 0.96 -9.85 -10.84
N THR A 107 1.91 -10.23 -9.99
CA THR A 107 1.62 -10.95 -8.73
C THR A 107 1.14 -10.06 -7.60
N GLN A 108 1.36 -8.75 -7.70
CA GLN A 108 1.07 -7.77 -6.66
C GLN A 108 0.23 -6.62 -7.21
N PHE A 109 -0.86 -6.29 -6.53
CA PHE A 109 -1.74 -5.20 -6.91
C PHE A 109 -1.93 -4.22 -5.75
N PRO A 110 -1.50 -2.96 -5.89
CA PRO A 110 -1.68 -1.95 -4.84
C PRO A 110 -3.15 -1.51 -4.75
N MET A 111 -3.70 -1.50 -3.54
CA MET A 111 -5.05 -1.06 -3.25
C MET A 111 -5.02 0.04 -2.20
N LEU A 112 -5.62 1.19 -2.54
CA LEU A 112 -6.02 2.20 -1.58
C LEU A 112 -7.52 2.06 -1.37
N LEU A 113 -7.94 1.61 -0.19
CA LEU A 113 -9.33 1.36 0.14
C LEU A 113 -9.83 2.42 1.12
N HIS A 114 -10.97 3.02 0.82
CA HIS A 114 -11.67 3.94 1.71
C HIS A 114 -12.83 3.25 2.42
N ASN A 115 -13.16 3.75 3.60
CA ASN A 115 -14.32 3.32 4.39
C ASN A 115 -14.30 1.82 4.68
N VAL A 116 -13.13 1.26 5.01
CA VAL A 116 -13.00 -0.16 5.38
C VAL A 116 -12.92 -0.33 6.88
N MET A 117 -13.29 -1.51 7.35
CA MET A 117 -13.17 -1.91 8.75
C MET A 117 -12.56 -3.32 8.84
N PRO A 118 -11.59 -3.57 9.73
CA PRO A 118 -11.14 -4.91 10.02
C PRO A 118 -12.18 -5.63 10.89
N ILE A 119 -12.49 -6.86 10.51
CA ILE A 119 -13.33 -7.77 11.27
C ILE A 119 -12.53 -9.04 11.55
N GLN A 120 -12.65 -9.55 12.77
CA GLN A 120 -12.13 -10.87 13.10
C GLN A 120 -13.27 -11.87 12.94
N GLN A 121 -13.07 -12.87 12.08
CA GLN A 121 -13.97 -14.02 11.95
C GLN A 121 -13.20 -15.25 12.39
N GLU A 122 -13.69 -15.92 13.44
CA GLU A 122 -12.98 -17.00 14.13
C GLU A 122 -11.58 -16.55 14.57
N SER A 123 -10.54 -16.98 13.86
CA SER A 123 -9.13 -16.62 14.11
C SER A 123 -8.50 -15.78 13.00
N ASN A 124 -9.24 -15.50 11.92
CA ASN A 124 -8.71 -14.81 10.75
C ASN A 124 -9.25 -13.39 10.65
N TRP A 125 -8.37 -12.46 10.31
CA TRP A 125 -8.74 -11.09 10.06
C TRP A 125 -9.14 -10.88 8.60
N GLN A 126 -10.19 -10.11 8.38
CA GLN A 126 -10.65 -9.67 7.07
C GLN A 126 -10.90 -8.17 7.12
N LEU A 127 -10.84 -7.49 5.97
CA LEU A 127 -11.39 -6.16 5.80
C LEU A 127 -12.77 -6.28 5.18
N THR A 128 -13.73 -5.50 5.69
CA THR A 128 -15.04 -5.30 5.08
C THR A 128 -15.19 -3.86 4.61
N ASP A 129 -15.89 -3.68 3.49
CA ASP A 129 -16.34 -2.36 3.03
C ASP A 129 -17.79 -2.07 3.49
N PRO A 130 -18.37 -0.88 3.21
CA PRO A 130 -19.74 -0.54 3.61
C PRO A 130 -20.81 -1.36 2.87
N LYS A 131 -20.45 -2.07 1.80
CA LYS A 131 -21.33 -2.95 1.03
C LYS A 131 -21.26 -4.41 1.52
N GLY A 132 -20.44 -4.69 2.54
CA GLY A 132 -20.27 -6.03 3.11
C GLY A 132 -19.34 -6.93 2.29
N SER A 133 -18.70 -6.43 1.24
CA SER A 133 -17.66 -7.17 0.52
C SER A 133 -16.43 -7.32 1.41
N ARG A 134 -15.72 -8.44 1.29
CA ARG A 134 -14.62 -8.80 2.19
C ARG A 134 -13.33 -9.10 1.45
N LEU A 135 -12.20 -8.71 2.06
CA LEU A 135 -10.86 -9.13 1.65
C LEU A 135 -10.14 -9.79 2.83
N PRO A 136 -9.56 -10.99 2.65
CA PRO A 136 -8.74 -11.60 3.68
C PRO A 136 -7.47 -10.78 3.94
N LEU A 137 -7.09 -10.65 5.21
CA LEU A 137 -5.77 -10.17 5.65
C LEU A 137 -4.82 -11.38 5.82
N PRO A 138 -3.50 -11.16 6.03
CA PRO A 138 -2.56 -12.28 6.16
C PRO A 138 -2.95 -13.21 7.31
N ASP A 139 -2.67 -14.51 7.15
CA ASP A 139 -2.84 -15.48 8.23
C ASP A 139 -2.06 -15.02 9.47
N LYS A 140 -2.66 -15.14 10.67
CA LYS A 140 -2.10 -14.66 11.95
C LYS A 140 -1.72 -13.17 11.94
N PHE A 141 -2.54 -12.32 11.30
CA PHE A 141 -2.32 -10.88 11.27
C PHE A 141 -2.33 -10.22 12.66
N ALA A 142 -1.15 -10.01 13.23
CA ALA A 142 -0.95 -9.50 14.60
C ALA A 142 -1.36 -8.04 14.82
N LYS A 143 -1.76 -7.30 13.78
CA LYS A 143 -2.15 -5.88 13.86
C LYS A 143 -3.65 -5.66 13.75
N GLY A 144 -4.45 -6.72 13.65
CA GLY A 144 -5.89 -6.60 13.45
C GLY A 144 -6.57 -5.79 14.54
N TRP A 145 -6.22 -6.03 15.81
CA TRP A 145 -6.74 -5.27 16.94
C TRP A 145 -6.38 -3.78 16.90
N HIS A 146 -5.18 -3.42 16.45
CA HIS A 146 -4.82 -2.01 16.29
C HIS A 146 -5.71 -1.33 15.24
N LEU A 147 -5.90 -1.98 14.10
CA LEU A 147 -6.78 -1.44 13.06
C LEU A 147 -8.23 -1.38 13.56
N ALA A 148 -8.72 -2.37 14.31
CA ALA A 148 -10.08 -2.38 14.84
C ALA A 148 -10.31 -1.24 15.83
N ALA A 149 -9.34 -0.98 16.71
CA ALA A 149 -9.37 0.15 17.64
C ALA A 149 -9.41 1.49 16.89
N LEU A 150 -8.64 1.63 15.80
CA LEU A 150 -8.66 2.84 14.97
C LEU A 150 -9.99 3.03 14.23
N ALA A 151 -10.63 1.94 13.78
CA ALA A 151 -11.89 2.01 13.05
C ALA A 151 -13.09 2.43 13.93
N GLY A 152 -12.98 2.21 15.25
CA GLY A 152 -14.05 2.54 16.20
C GLY A 152 -15.36 1.79 15.96
N GLY A 153 -15.30 0.60 15.33
CA GLY A 153 -16.48 -0.22 15.03
C GLY A 153 -17.31 0.23 13.82
N THR A 154 -16.82 1.19 13.02
CA THR A 154 -17.48 1.60 11.76
C THR A 154 -16.51 1.52 10.57
N PRO A 155 -17.01 1.34 9.33
CA PRO A 155 -16.20 1.39 8.12
C PRO A 155 -15.71 2.82 7.83
N SER A 156 -14.65 3.23 8.53
CA SER A 156 -14.12 4.61 8.52
C SER A 156 -12.65 4.68 8.10
N LEU A 157 -11.94 3.55 8.05
CA LEU A 157 -10.51 3.57 7.76
C LEU A 157 -10.26 3.79 6.27
N THR A 158 -9.26 4.63 6.00
CA THR A 158 -8.57 4.66 4.72
C THR A 158 -7.26 3.89 4.85
N LEU A 159 -7.10 2.83 4.08
CA LEU A 159 -6.01 1.87 4.23
C LEU A 159 -5.35 1.62 2.88
N PHE A 160 -4.02 1.66 2.86
CA PHE A 160 -3.21 1.26 1.72
C PHE A 160 -2.58 -0.11 1.98
N GLY A 161 -2.69 -0.99 1.00
CA GLY A 161 -2.14 -2.34 1.07
C GLY A 161 -1.83 -2.91 -0.31
N VAL A 162 -1.20 -4.09 -0.31
CA VAL A 162 -0.87 -4.81 -1.54
C VAL A 162 -1.56 -6.16 -1.53
N TRP A 163 -2.40 -6.38 -2.54
CA TRP A 163 -3.07 -7.65 -2.80
C TRP A 163 -2.12 -8.58 -3.55
N ASN A 164 -2.02 -9.83 -3.13
CA ASN A 164 -1.13 -10.82 -3.75
C ASN A 164 -1.86 -12.00 -4.43
N GLY A 165 -3.17 -11.88 -4.66
CA GLY A 165 -4.01 -12.97 -5.16
C GLY A 165 -4.65 -13.83 -4.06
N ARG A 166 -4.14 -13.80 -2.82
CA ARG A 166 -4.67 -14.57 -1.68
C ARG A 166 -5.15 -13.70 -0.52
N PHE A 167 -4.38 -12.67 -0.17
CA PHE A 167 -4.70 -11.74 0.91
C PHE A 167 -4.20 -10.33 0.60
N LEU A 168 -4.83 -9.34 1.22
CA LEU A 168 -4.37 -7.97 1.22
C LEU A 168 -3.38 -7.80 2.37
N ARG A 169 -2.13 -7.44 2.09
CA ARG A 169 -1.18 -7.04 3.13
C ARG A 169 -1.32 -5.54 3.40
N PRO A 170 -1.81 -5.11 4.57
CA PRO A 170 -1.85 -3.71 4.93
C PRO A 170 -0.42 -3.17 5.10
N LEU A 171 -0.16 -1.98 4.56
CA LEU A 171 1.13 -1.31 4.69
C LEU A 171 1.02 0.00 5.46
N SER A 172 -0.02 0.80 5.19
CA SER A 172 -0.27 2.03 5.94
C SER A 172 -1.76 2.30 6.10
N VAL A 173 -2.10 3.07 7.12
CA VAL A 173 -3.46 3.56 7.38
C VAL A 173 -3.42 5.07 7.50
N PHE A 174 -4.45 5.74 6.99
CA PHE A 174 -4.62 7.16 7.20
C PHE A 174 -5.51 7.40 8.43
N THR A 175 -4.94 8.05 9.44
CA THR A 175 -5.62 8.38 10.69
C THR A 175 -5.07 9.68 11.25
N GLN A 176 -5.89 10.46 11.95
CA GLN A 176 -5.48 11.75 12.54
C GLN A 176 -4.79 12.67 11.51
N ASN A 177 -5.34 12.73 10.28
CA ASN A 177 -4.83 13.54 9.17
C ASN A 177 -3.39 13.22 8.71
N SER A 178 -2.87 12.02 9.02
CA SER A 178 -1.55 11.58 8.59
C SER A 178 -1.55 10.09 8.21
N TRP A 179 -0.62 9.70 7.34
CA TRP A 179 -0.36 8.29 7.06
C TRP A 179 0.53 7.67 8.14
N GLN A 180 0.07 6.58 8.74
CA GLN A 180 0.83 5.78 9.68
C GLN A 180 1.25 4.46 9.05
N ASP A 181 2.52 4.12 9.21
CA ASP A 181 3.06 2.83 8.78
C ASP A 181 2.60 1.72 9.75
N ILE A 182 1.97 0.68 9.24
CA ILE A 182 1.48 -0.44 10.06
C ILE A 182 2.64 -1.36 10.46
N GLN A 183 3.75 -1.36 9.70
CA GLN A 183 4.90 -2.23 9.93
C GLN A 183 5.69 -1.85 11.19
N ILE A 184 5.67 -0.58 11.59
CA ILE A 184 6.38 -0.10 12.79
C ILE A 184 5.63 -0.42 14.09
N TRP A 185 4.32 -0.71 14.03
CA TRP A 185 3.57 -1.07 15.22
C TRP A 185 4.13 -2.35 15.83
N ARG A 186 4.05 -2.49 17.15
CA ARG A 186 4.32 -3.78 17.81
C ARG A 186 3.06 -4.64 17.79
N GLY A 187 3.19 -5.96 17.82
CA GLY A 187 2.01 -6.83 17.83
C GLY A 187 1.38 -6.74 19.21
N ILE A 188 0.07 -6.55 19.31
CA ILE A 188 -0.64 -6.87 20.55
C ILE A 188 -0.79 -8.40 20.49
N ARG A 189 -0.06 -9.08 21.39
CA ARG A 189 -0.18 -10.52 21.57
C ARG A 189 -1.39 -10.82 22.43
#